data_AF-A0A2H3TAG8-F1
#
_entry.id   AF-A0A2H3TAG8-F1
#
_cell.length_a   1.000
_cell.length_b   1.000
_cell.length_c   1.000
_cell.angle_alpha   90.00
_cell.angle_beta   90.00
_cell.angle_gamma   90.00
#
_symmetry.space_group_name_H-M   'P 1'
#
loop_
_entity.id
_entity.type
_entity.pdbx_description
1 polymer ?
#
loop_
_entity_poly.entity_id
_entity_poly.type
_entity_poly.pdbx_seq_one_letter_code
_entity_poly.pdbx_strand_id
1 'polypeptide(L)'
;MAVDRERYRPIIKIRDTKDPQGLPNALYERAFQEVFEFSLSTGITEELLTDIAQSFHLGKDSRDSLREVIRRLFSIFREKDALSLETDLLFLKDGKFMCNNSDFLFDDAARERQRKLFFLRDKKQEIPEELRAEKHGLVYVHMDGNIGNVVNGAGLAMATNDAISLYGGSSANFLDAGGQATKETMLQAFKIIMSDMRVKVILVNIYGGITRCDMIAESIIAAASELGPLKVPMVVRLQGTNSEAGLKLLKDATLNIHVEADFGKAAQEAVRLADIGAKAES
;
A
#
# COMPACT_ATOMS: atom_id res chain seq x y z
N MET A 1 5.39 4.93 -19.72
CA MET A 1 4.12 4.29 -20.15
C MET A 1 3.37 3.89 -18.90
N ALA A 2 2.05 4.08 -18.83
CA ALA A 2 1.28 3.71 -17.65
C ALA A 2 -0.17 3.37 -18.00
N VAL A 3 -0.86 2.63 -17.13
CA VAL A 3 -2.32 2.48 -17.17
C VAL A 3 -2.96 3.75 -16.60
N ASP A 4 -3.68 4.50 -17.43
CA ASP A 4 -4.44 5.68 -16.99
C ASP A 4 -5.86 5.27 -16.58
N ARG A 5 -6.17 5.46 -15.30
CA ARG A 5 -7.49 5.11 -14.73
C ARG A 5 -8.59 6.08 -15.12
N GLU A 6 -8.28 7.35 -15.35
CA GLU A 6 -9.29 8.35 -15.78
C GLU A 6 -9.73 8.10 -17.22
N ARG A 7 -8.77 7.68 -18.06
CA ARG A 7 -9.01 7.42 -19.49
C ARG A 7 -9.37 5.97 -19.82
N TYR A 8 -9.31 5.09 -18.83
CA TYR A 8 -9.53 3.64 -18.96
C TYR A 8 -8.69 2.99 -20.07
N ARG A 9 -7.47 3.47 -20.28
CA ARG A 9 -6.56 3.02 -21.35
C ARG A 9 -5.10 3.24 -20.98
N PRO A 10 -4.16 2.48 -21.56
CA PRO A 10 -2.76 2.77 -21.37
C PRO A 10 -2.34 4.01 -22.18
N ILE A 11 -1.33 4.70 -21.66
CA ILE A 11 -0.81 5.94 -22.24
C ILE A 11 0.72 5.95 -22.25
N ILE A 12 1.26 6.75 -23.17
CA ILE A 12 2.65 7.17 -23.19
C ILE A 12 2.66 8.65 -22.81
N LYS A 13 3.30 8.97 -21.69
CA LYS A 13 3.59 10.34 -21.28
C LYS A 13 5.05 10.62 -21.62
N ILE A 14 5.32 11.70 -22.35
CA ILE A 14 6.68 12.15 -22.66
C ILE A 14 6.79 13.61 -22.26
N ARG A 15 7.87 13.94 -21.55
CA ARG A 15 8.20 15.30 -21.12
C ARG A 15 9.62 15.61 -21.57
N ASP A 16 9.79 16.72 -22.27
CA ASP A 16 11.13 17.25 -22.53
C ASP A 16 11.61 18.04 -21.31
N THR A 17 12.79 17.68 -20.80
CA THR A 17 13.40 18.32 -19.63
C THR A 17 14.38 19.43 -20.02
N LYS A 18 14.61 19.68 -21.31
CA LYS A 18 15.50 20.72 -21.84
C LYS A 18 14.81 22.08 -22.02
N ASP A 19 14.18 22.61 -20.97
CA ASP A 19 14.04 24.07 -20.80
C ASP A 19 13.90 24.48 -19.32
N PRO A 20 15.00 24.85 -18.64
CA PRO A 20 14.98 25.30 -17.24
C PRO A 20 14.95 26.83 -17.05
N GLN A 21 14.78 27.67 -18.08
CA GLN A 21 14.84 29.13 -17.90
C GLN A 21 13.49 29.83 -18.10
N GLY A 22 12.83 30.18 -16.99
CA GLY A 22 11.94 31.35 -16.95
C GLY A 22 10.46 31.14 -16.59
N LEU A 23 10.02 29.93 -16.23
CA LEU A 23 8.63 29.70 -15.80
C LEU A 23 8.54 29.38 -14.30
N PRO A 24 7.60 30.00 -13.54
CA PRO A 24 7.34 29.64 -12.15
C PRO A 24 6.97 28.15 -12.01
N ASN A 25 7.43 27.49 -10.95
CA ASN A 25 7.25 26.05 -10.68
C ASN A 25 5.82 25.51 -10.91
N ALA A 26 4.78 26.31 -10.64
CA ALA A 26 3.38 25.90 -10.83
C ALA A 26 2.92 25.82 -12.30
N LEU A 27 3.61 26.50 -13.23
CA LEU A 27 3.40 26.35 -14.69
C LEU A 27 4.28 25.22 -15.28
N TYR A 28 5.35 24.85 -14.58
CA TYR A 28 6.28 23.78 -14.97
C TYR A 28 5.64 22.38 -14.90
N GLU A 29 4.75 22.13 -13.93
CA GLU A 29 3.98 20.87 -13.86
C GLU A 29 3.00 20.69 -15.04
N ARG A 30 2.68 21.76 -15.78
CA ARG A 30 1.80 21.75 -16.95
C ARG A 30 2.54 21.92 -18.28
N ALA A 31 3.80 22.33 -18.27
CA ALA A 31 4.52 22.71 -19.48
C ALA A 31 5.19 21.48 -20.13
N PHE A 32 4.68 21.11 -21.30
CA PHE A 32 5.18 20.09 -22.23
C PHE A 32 5.23 18.65 -21.72
N GLN A 33 4.16 18.21 -21.07
CA GLN A 33 3.87 16.78 -21.00
C GLN A 33 2.86 16.41 -22.09
N GLU A 34 3.34 15.76 -23.14
CA GLU A 34 2.46 15.20 -24.15
C GLU A 34 1.99 13.81 -23.73
N VAL A 35 0.70 13.56 -23.93
CA VAL A 35 0.05 12.31 -23.58
C VAL A 35 -0.50 11.68 -24.83
N PHE A 36 0.04 10.52 -25.18
CA PHE A 36 -0.39 9.74 -26.32
C PHE A 36 -1.09 8.47 -25.85
N GLU A 37 -2.22 8.18 -26.44
CA GLU A 37 -3.06 7.05 -26.06
C GLU A 37 -2.79 5.86 -26.97
N PHE A 38 -2.90 4.65 -26.43
CA PHE A 38 -2.90 3.44 -27.22
C PHE A 38 -3.85 2.40 -26.62
N SER A 39 -4.15 1.35 -27.37
CA SER A 39 -4.92 0.21 -26.88
C SER A 39 -4.01 -1.01 -26.74
N LEU A 40 -4.26 -1.84 -25.72
CA LEU A 40 -3.54 -3.11 -25.57
C LEU A 40 -3.84 -4.08 -26.71
N SER A 41 -5.02 -3.98 -27.35
CA SER A 41 -5.42 -4.86 -28.45
C SER A 41 -4.69 -4.54 -29.75
N THR A 42 -4.51 -3.25 -30.07
CA THR A 42 -3.82 -2.80 -31.27
C THR A 42 -2.33 -2.58 -31.05
N GLY A 43 -1.91 -2.37 -29.79
CA GLY A 43 -0.55 -2.03 -29.41
C GLY A 43 -0.11 -0.64 -29.89
N ILE A 44 1.20 -0.49 -30.03
CA ILE A 44 1.83 0.73 -30.56
C ILE A 44 1.81 0.69 -32.09
N THR A 45 1.07 1.61 -32.71
CA THR A 45 0.93 1.71 -34.17
C THR A 45 2.02 2.60 -34.78
N GLU A 46 2.25 2.45 -36.09
CA GLU A 46 3.19 3.33 -36.83
C GLU A 46 2.72 4.79 -36.89
N GLU A 47 1.41 5.01 -36.92
CA GLU A 47 0.79 6.33 -36.86
C GLU A 47 1.13 7.02 -35.52
N LEU A 48 0.86 6.33 -34.40
CA LEU A 48 1.20 6.83 -33.07
C LEU A 48 2.70 7.15 -32.91
N LEU A 49 3.57 6.28 -33.41
CA LEU A 49 5.01 6.52 -33.40
C LEU A 49 5.42 7.73 -34.25
N THR A 50 4.71 7.96 -35.36
CA THR A 50 4.94 9.11 -36.24
C THR A 50 4.50 10.39 -35.56
N ASP A 51 3.33 10.39 -34.91
CA ASP A 51 2.79 11.53 -34.17
C ASP A 51 3.74 11.92 -33.03
N ILE A 52 4.18 10.95 -32.21
CA ILE A 52 5.16 11.17 -31.15
C ILE A 52 6.44 11.79 -31.70
N ALA A 53 6.99 11.23 -32.79
CA ALA A 53 8.22 11.72 -33.40
C ALA A 53 8.11 13.15 -33.95
N GLN A 54 6.93 13.52 -34.47
CA GLN A 54 6.66 14.85 -35.03
C GLN A 54 6.49 15.91 -33.94
N SER A 55 5.83 15.57 -32.84
CA SER A 55 5.64 16.45 -31.68
C SER A 55 6.95 17.04 -31.14
N PHE A 56 8.01 16.23 -31.10
CA PHE A 56 9.32 16.65 -30.57
C PHE A 56 10.32 17.12 -31.66
N HIS A 57 9.86 17.34 -32.90
CA HIS A 57 10.67 17.85 -34.02
C HIS A 57 12.02 17.12 -34.24
N LEU A 58 12.03 15.80 -34.05
CA LEU A 58 13.26 15.00 -34.02
C LEU A 58 13.87 14.77 -35.43
N GLY A 59 15.20 14.76 -35.51
CA GLY A 59 15.95 14.32 -36.70
C GLY A 59 15.75 12.84 -37.02
N LYS A 60 16.14 12.36 -38.21
CA LYS A 60 15.90 10.97 -38.65
C LYS A 60 16.41 9.93 -37.64
N ASP A 61 17.68 10.01 -37.27
CA ASP A 61 18.30 9.00 -36.37
C ASP A 61 17.67 9.01 -34.98
N SER A 62 17.33 10.20 -34.46
CA SER A 62 16.63 10.36 -33.18
C SER A 62 15.22 9.79 -33.21
N ARG A 63 14.49 9.98 -34.32
CA ARG A 63 13.16 9.38 -34.51
C ARG A 63 13.23 7.86 -34.49
N ASP A 64 14.14 7.27 -35.27
CA ASP A 64 14.27 5.82 -35.32
C ASP A 64 14.72 5.24 -33.97
N SER A 65 15.62 5.93 -33.26
CA SER A 65 16.02 5.55 -31.91
C SER A 65 14.89 5.63 -30.89
N LEU A 66 14.06 6.69 -30.92
CA LEU A 66 12.94 6.84 -30.00
C LEU A 66 11.86 5.79 -30.26
N ARG A 67 11.59 5.49 -31.54
CA ARG A 67 10.65 4.42 -31.94
C ARG A 67 11.06 3.08 -31.38
N GLU A 68 12.35 2.75 -31.45
CA GLU A 68 12.88 1.51 -30.90
C GLU A 68 12.71 1.44 -29.38
N VAL A 69 13.02 2.53 -28.67
CA VAL A 69 12.82 2.61 -27.21
C VAL A 69 11.36 2.39 -26.85
N ILE A 70 10.43 3.09 -27.51
CA ILE A 70 8.99 2.98 -27.25
C ILE A 70 8.52 1.54 -27.51
N ARG A 71 8.90 0.91 -28.61
CA ARG A 71 8.51 -0.48 -28.90
C ARG A 71 9.03 -1.46 -27.85
N ARG A 72 10.28 -1.30 -27.39
CA ARG A 72 10.85 -2.14 -26.32
C ARG A 72 10.13 -1.94 -24.99
N LEU A 73 9.85 -0.70 -24.61
CA LEU A 73 9.07 -0.40 -23.40
C LEU A 73 7.67 -1.01 -23.50
N PHE A 74 7.02 -0.95 -24.66
CA PHE A 74 5.72 -1.59 -24.86
C PHE A 74 5.79 -3.12 -24.74
N SER A 75 6.82 -3.76 -25.31
CA SER A 75 7.03 -5.21 -25.13
C SER A 75 7.17 -5.55 -23.65
N ILE A 76 7.97 -4.81 -22.88
CA ILE A 76 8.07 -5.00 -21.42
C ILE A 76 6.69 -4.78 -20.77
N PHE A 77 5.99 -3.69 -21.11
CA PHE A 77 4.72 -3.31 -20.51
C PHE A 77 3.68 -4.43 -20.63
N ARG A 78 3.58 -4.98 -21.83
CA ARG A 78 2.62 -6.03 -22.16
C ARG A 78 3.04 -7.41 -21.65
N GLU A 79 4.30 -7.79 -21.83
CA GLU A 79 4.78 -9.15 -21.53
C GLU A 79 5.03 -9.38 -20.04
N LYS A 80 5.24 -8.31 -19.26
CA LYS A 80 5.55 -8.37 -17.82
C LYS A 80 4.41 -7.92 -16.92
N ASP A 81 3.21 -7.69 -17.47
CA ASP A 81 2.05 -7.17 -16.74
C ASP A 81 2.40 -5.87 -15.99
N ALA A 82 3.06 -4.92 -16.67
CA ALA A 82 3.42 -3.66 -16.04
C ALA A 82 2.21 -2.74 -15.87
N LEU A 83 2.16 -2.03 -14.74
CA LEU A 83 1.22 -0.95 -14.49
C LEU A 83 1.81 0.41 -14.86
N SER A 84 3.13 0.58 -14.64
CA SER A 84 3.88 1.77 -15.01
C SER A 84 5.31 1.39 -15.40
N LEU A 85 5.84 2.04 -16.43
CA LEU A 85 7.24 1.99 -16.82
C LEU A 85 7.73 3.42 -17.04
N GLU A 86 8.56 3.91 -16.13
CA GLU A 86 9.19 5.22 -16.19
C GLU A 86 10.69 5.08 -16.42
N THR A 87 11.26 5.92 -17.30
CA THR A 87 12.70 5.99 -17.52
C THR A 87 13.06 7.33 -18.11
N ASP A 88 14.20 7.88 -17.69
CA ASP A 88 14.78 9.05 -18.34
C ASP A 88 15.45 8.64 -19.66
N LEU A 89 15.43 9.53 -20.66
CA LEU A 89 16.13 9.30 -21.93
C LEU A 89 17.27 10.31 -22.08
N LEU A 90 18.50 9.81 -22.15
CA LEU A 90 19.66 10.63 -22.49
C LEU A 90 19.79 10.77 -24.00
N PHE A 91 19.88 12.01 -24.46
CA PHE A 91 20.18 12.30 -25.86
C PHE A 91 21.70 12.28 -26.10
N LEU A 92 22.14 11.31 -26.91
CA LEU A 92 23.54 11.07 -27.19
C LEU A 92 24.04 11.92 -28.37
N LYS A 93 25.37 12.07 -28.46
CA LYS A 93 26.03 12.84 -29.54
C LYS A 93 25.82 12.24 -30.93
N ASP A 94 25.56 10.93 -31.02
CA ASP A 94 25.22 10.25 -32.27
C ASP A 94 23.74 10.36 -32.65
N GLY A 95 22.98 11.22 -31.95
CA GLY A 95 21.57 11.50 -32.22
C GLY A 95 20.61 10.46 -31.64
N LYS A 96 21.10 9.45 -30.92
CA LYS A 96 20.25 8.38 -30.35
C LYS A 96 19.82 8.67 -28.91
N PHE A 97 18.81 7.94 -28.46
CA PHE A 97 18.33 7.92 -27.09
C PHE A 97 18.82 6.67 -26.36
N MET A 98 19.23 6.87 -25.10
CA MET A 98 19.57 5.78 -24.18
C MET A 98 18.74 5.91 -22.92
N CYS A 99 18.13 4.81 -22.47
CA CYS A 99 17.43 4.76 -21.19
C CYS A 99 18.44 4.94 -20.05
N ASN A 100 18.16 5.89 -19.18
CA ASN A 100 18.82 6.15 -17.92
C ASN A 100 17.78 6.04 -16.81
N ASN A 101 18.15 5.51 -15.64
CA ASN A 101 17.31 5.40 -14.45
C ASN A 101 15.86 4.96 -14.72
N SER A 102 15.59 3.67 -14.61
CA SER A 102 14.25 3.12 -14.85
C SER A 102 13.55 2.77 -13.54
N ASP A 103 12.29 3.19 -13.40
CA ASP A 103 11.38 2.81 -12.32
C ASP A 103 10.15 2.12 -12.92
N PHE A 104 10.06 0.81 -12.71
CA PHE A 104 9.07 -0.06 -13.34
C PHE A 104 8.19 -0.70 -12.26
N LEU A 105 6.90 -0.40 -12.32
CA LEU A 105 5.87 -0.97 -11.46
C LEU A 105 5.11 -2.07 -12.19
N PHE A 106 5.07 -3.25 -11.59
CA PHE A 106 4.36 -4.42 -12.11
C PHE A 106 3.13 -4.74 -11.26
N ASP A 107 2.14 -5.38 -11.88
CA ASP A 107 0.92 -5.80 -11.19
C ASP A 107 1.21 -6.97 -10.22
N ASP A 108 1.03 -6.75 -8.92
CA ASP A 108 1.16 -7.79 -7.89
C ASP A 108 0.23 -8.99 -8.14
N ALA A 109 -0.95 -8.78 -8.75
CA ALA A 109 -1.84 -9.88 -9.11
C ALA A 109 -1.27 -10.76 -10.24
N ALA A 110 -0.19 -10.33 -10.90
CA ALA A 110 0.54 -11.11 -11.89
C ALA A 110 1.56 -12.08 -11.29
N ARG A 111 1.74 -12.11 -9.97
CA ARG A 111 2.78 -12.89 -9.29
C ARG A 111 2.87 -14.35 -9.72
N GLU A 112 1.73 -15.04 -9.83
CA GLU A 112 1.71 -16.46 -10.24
C GLU A 112 2.08 -16.68 -11.71
N ARG A 113 1.74 -15.75 -12.61
CA ARG A 113 2.08 -15.83 -14.04
C ARG A 113 3.46 -15.26 -14.37
N GLN A 114 3.98 -14.36 -13.52
CA GLN A 114 5.27 -13.68 -13.67
C GLN A 114 6.32 -14.15 -12.65
N ARG A 115 6.29 -15.42 -12.24
CA ARG A 115 7.18 -15.97 -11.17
C ARG A 115 8.66 -15.59 -11.30
N LYS A 116 9.22 -15.62 -12.52
CA LYS A 116 10.63 -15.25 -12.77
C LYS A 116 10.92 -13.79 -12.43
N LEU A 117 9.98 -12.88 -12.71
CA LEU A 117 10.10 -11.46 -12.40
C LEU A 117 10.05 -11.25 -10.88
N PHE A 118 9.07 -11.84 -10.20
CA PHE A 118 8.91 -11.71 -8.75
C PHE A 118 10.03 -12.38 -7.96
N PHE A 119 10.75 -13.33 -8.55
CA PHE A 119 11.97 -13.91 -7.97
C PHE A 119 13.14 -12.90 -7.91
N LEU A 120 13.12 -11.83 -8.70
CA LEU A 120 14.15 -10.79 -8.68
C LEU A 120 13.98 -9.78 -7.54
N ARG A 121 12.88 -9.83 -6.77
CA ARG A 121 12.59 -8.92 -5.65
C ARG A 121 13.67 -9.02 -4.56
N ASP A 122 14.38 -7.92 -4.31
CA ASP A 122 15.40 -7.84 -3.26
C ASP A 122 14.79 -7.47 -1.90
N LYS A 123 14.38 -8.50 -1.18
CA LYS A 123 13.78 -8.35 0.16
C LYS A 123 14.74 -7.76 1.21
N LYS A 124 16.04 -7.61 0.94
CA LYS A 124 16.98 -7.04 1.92
C LYS A 124 16.83 -5.53 2.07
N GLN A 125 16.20 -4.86 1.11
CA GLN A 125 15.98 -3.42 1.13
C GLN A 125 14.60 -3.03 1.68
N GLU A 126 13.79 -4.02 2.06
CA GLU A 126 12.42 -3.82 2.51
C GLU A 126 12.31 -3.94 4.03
N ILE A 127 11.21 -3.41 4.58
CA ILE A 127 10.97 -3.36 6.03
C ILE A 127 10.73 -4.78 6.57
N PRO A 128 11.52 -5.28 7.55
CA PRO A 128 11.40 -6.65 8.05
C PRO A 128 10.03 -7.02 8.59
N GLU A 129 9.32 -6.08 9.22
CA GLU A 129 7.97 -6.25 9.76
C GLU A 129 6.95 -6.50 8.64
N GLU A 130 7.03 -5.74 7.55
CA GLU A 130 6.18 -5.89 6.37
C GLU A 130 6.40 -7.24 5.70
N LEU A 131 7.66 -7.67 5.59
CA LEU A 131 8.01 -9.00 5.06
C LEU A 131 7.52 -10.15 5.95
N ARG A 132 7.52 -9.96 7.27
CA ARG A 132 6.95 -10.94 8.21
C ARG A 132 5.44 -11.02 8.06
N ALA A 133 4.77 -9.88 7.93
CA ALA A 133 3.33 -9.79 7.70
C ALA A 133 2.91 -10.50 6.40
N GLU A 134 3.62 -10.22 5.30
CA GLU A 134 3.31 -10.78 3.97
C GLU A 134 3.31 -12.31 3.96
N LYS A 135 4.20 -12.96 4.72
CA LYS A 135 4.26 -14.44 4.83
C LYS A 135 2.98 -15.07 5.38
N HIS A 136 2.19 -14.29 6.12
CA HIS A 136 0.93 -14.72 6.72
C HIS A 136 -0.29 -14.12 6.02
N GLY A 137 -0.10 -13.51 4.84
CA GLY A 137 -1.18 -12.87 4.09
C GLY A 137 -1.70 -11.59 4.74
N LEU A 138 -0.93 -10.98 5.64
CA LEU A 138 -1.26 -9.71 6.27
C LEU A 138 -0.69 -8.57 5.42
N VAL A 139 -1.49 -7.53 5.20
CA VAL A 139 -1.00 -6.27 4.62
C VAL A 139 -0.65 -5.34 5.77
N TYR A 140 0.65 -5.21 6.04
CA TYR A 140 1.19 -4.32 7.08
C TYR A 140 1.97 -3.20 6.42
N VAL A 141 1.79 -1.97 6.90
CA VAL A 141 2.64 -0.82 6.55
C VAL A 141 3.10 -0.16 7.83
N HIS A 142 4.41 0.05 7.94
CA HIS A 142 4.99 0.74 9.08
C HIS A 142 4.57 2.23 9.13
N MET A 143 4.26 2.74 10.32
CA MET A 143 3.97 4.15 10.56
C MET A 143 4.68 4.64 11.83
N ASP A 144 4.68 5.95 12.07
CA ASP A 144 5.53 6.58 13.12
C ASP A 144 4.84 6.79 14.47
N GLY A 145 3.59 6.36 14.63
CA GLY A 145 2.82 6.55 15.85
C GLY A 145 3.07 5.51 16.94
N ASN A 146 2.16 5.49 17.91
CA ASN A 146 2.24 4.65 19.11
C ASN A 146 0.97 3.81 19.37
N ILE A 147 -0.03 3.90 18.50
CA ILE A 147 -1.25 3.07 18.55
C ILE A 147 -1.11 1.97 17.50
N GLY A 148 -0.87 0.74 17.94
CA GLY A 148 -0.91 -0.42 17.05
C GLY A 148 -2.36 -0.72 16.66
N ASN A 149 -2.63 -1.13 15.42
CA ASN A 149 -3.97 -1.57 15.05
C ASN A 149 -3.98 -2.90 14.29
N VAL A 150 -5.08 -3.63 14.45
CA VAL A 150 -5.41 -4.85 13.69
C VAL A 150 -6.83 -4.71 13.17
N VAL A 151 -6.97 -4.72 11.85
CA VAL A 151 -8.24 -4.44 11.18
C VAL A 151 -8.50 -5.47 10.10
N ASN A 152 -9.76 -5.74 9.76
CA ASN A 152 -10.11 -6.54 8.59
C ASN A 152 -10.69 -5.67 7.47
N GLY A 153 -10.08 -5.74 6.29
CA GLY A 153 -10.40 -4.94 5.11
C GLY A 153 -9.66 -3.61 5.04
N ALA A 154 -8.99 -3.37 3.91
CA ALA A 154 -8.18 -2.17 3.67
C ALA A 154 -8.95 -0.85 3.89
N GLY A 155 -10.22 -0.77 3.48
CA GLY A 155 -11.06 0.41 3.70
C GLY A 155 -11.28 0.73 5.18
N LEU A 156 -11.54 -0.30 6.00
CA LEU A 156 -11.71 -0.14 7.44
C LEU A 156 -10.37 0.19 8.11
N ALA A 157 -9.26 -0.37 7.62
CA ALA A 157 -7.92 -0.08 8.14
C ALA A 157 -7.55 1.40 7.90
N MET A 158 -7.81 1.94 6.70
CA MET A 158 -7.65 3.37 6.41
C MET A 158 -8.53 4.22 7.33
N ALA A 159 -9.83 3.92 7.42
CA ALA A 159 -10.75 4.65 8.28
C ALA A 159 -10.37 4.59 9.77
N THR A 160 -9.72 3.50 10.22
CA THR A 160 -9.25 3.35 11.61
C THR A 160 -8.08 4.28 11.88
N ASN A 161 -7.14 4.39 10.95
CA ASN A 161 -6.04 5.35 11.05
C ASN A 161 -6.56 6.79 11.04
N ASP A 162 -7.51 7.09 10.16
CA ASP A 162 -8.15 8.41 10.09
C ASP A 162 -8.88 8.74 11.38
N ALA A 163 -9.63 7.80 11.96
CA ALA A 163 -10.33 7.99 13.22
C ALA A 163 -9.35 8.23 14.39
N ILE A 164 -8.24 7.48 14.45
CA ILE A 164 -7.18 7.71 15.44
C ILE A 164 -6.63 9.13 15.29
N SER A 165 -6.29 9.55 14.06
CA SER A 165 -5.77 10.89 13.79
C SER A 165 -6.78 11.99 14.09
N LEU A 166 -8.06 11.78 13.79
CA LEU A 166 -9.16 12.71 14.05
C LEU A 166 -9.27 13.02 15.55
N TYR A 167 -9.02 12.04 16.40
CA TYR A 167 -9.02 12.20 17.85
C TYR A 167 -7.66 12.57 18.45
N GLY A 168 -6.67 12.91 17.60
CA GLY A 168 -5.37 13.43 18.02
C GLY A 168 -4.32 12.37 18.36
N GLY A 169 -4.59 11.09 18.10
CA GLY A 169 -3.60 10.02 18.24
C GLY A 169 -2.76 9.81 16.98
N SER A 170 -1.84 8.85 17.02
CA SER A 170 -1.03 8.47 15.86
C SER A 170 -0.88 6.95 15.78
N SER A 171 -1.21 6.37 14.63
CA SER A 171 -1.05 4.94 14.38
C SER A 171 0.42 4.56 14.21
N ALA A 172 0.85 3.48 14.87
CA ALA A 172 2.16 2.87 14.70
C ALA A 172 2.24 2.00 13.42
N ASN A 173 1.08 1.62 12.87
CA ASN A 173 0.99 0.83 11.66
C ASN A 173 -0.34 1.02 10.93
N PHE A 174 -0.39 0.59 9.68
CA PHE A 174 -1.60 0.12 9.00
C PHE A 174 -1.53 -1.41 8.99
N LEU A 175 -2.61 -2.11 9.36
CA LEU A 175 -2.67 -3.57 9.22
C LEU A 175 -4.06 -4.04 8.80
N ASP A 176 -4.13 -4.63 7.61
CA ASP A 176 -5.29 -5.38 7.12
C ASP A 176 -5.00 -6.89 7.21
N ALA A 177 -5.76 -7.59 8.07
CA ALA A 177 -5.70 -9.03 8.27
C ALA A 177 -6.50 -9.83 7.22
N GLY A 178 -7.06 -9.14 6.22
CA GLY A 178 -7.92 -9.70 5.17
C GLY A 178 -9.31 -10.09 5.70
N GLY A 179 -10.06 -10.83 4.91
CA GLY A 179 -11.44 -11.22 5.23
C GLY A 179 -11.60 -12.22 6.38
N GLN A 180 -10.52 -12.82 6.90
CA GLN A 180 -10.60 -13.83 7.97
C GLN A 180 -9.58 -13.56 9.09
N ALA A 181 -10.08 -13.11 10.24
CA ALA A 181 -9.32 -12.98 11.48
C ALA A 181 -9.26 -14.32 12.21
N THR A 182 -8.44 -15.24 11.69
CA THR A 182 -8.20 -16.55 12.31
C THR A 182 -7.25 -16.44 13.51
N LYS A 183 -7.19 -17.45 14.37
CA LYS A 183 -6.24 -17.49 15.49
C LYS A 183 -4.79 -17.25 15.01
N GLU A 184 -4.37 -17.88 13.92
CA GLU A 184 -3.00 -17.77 13.42
C GLU A 184 -2.70 -16.35 12.90
N THR A 185 -3.60 -15.76 12.11
CA THR A 185 -3.39 -14.40 11.59
C THR A 185 -3.37 -13.37 12.71
N MET A 186 -4.26 -13.49 13.71
CA MET A 186 -4.26 -12.63 14.90
C MET A 186 -3.00 -12.78 15.74
N LEU A 187 -2.53 -14.01 15.96
CA LEU A 187 -1.29 -14.27 16.69
C LEU A 187 -0.09 -13.61 16.01
N GLN A 188 0.03 -13.73 14.69
CA GLN A 188 1.14 -13.13 13.95
C GLN A 188 1.04 -11.60 13.92
N ALA A 189 -0.16 -11.05 13.74
CA ALA A 189 -0.41 -9.61 13.81
C ALA A 189 0.04 -9.05 15.18
N PHE A 190 -0.36 -9.69 16.28
CA PHE A 190 0.07 -9.29 17.62
C PHE A 190 1.58 -9.44 17.83
N LYS A 191 2.23 -10.50 17.31
CA LYS A 191 3.70 -10.63 17.37
C LYS A 191 4.42 -9.50 16.67
N ILE A 192 3.93 -9.08 15.50
CA ILE A 192 4.52 -7.99 14.72
C ILE A 192 4.35 -6.67 15.49
N ILE A 193 3.13 -6.34 15.91
CA ILE A 193 2.83 -5.10 16.64
C ILE A 193 3.59 -5.04 17.98
N MET A 194 3.63 -6.14 18.73
CA MET A 194 4.35 -6.21 20.02
C MET A 194 5.87 -6.23 19.90
N SER A 195 6.41 -6.41 18.69
CA SER A 195 7.86 -6.22 18.45
C SER A 195 8.25 -4.75 18.34
N ASP A 196 7.28 -3.86 18.14
CA ASP A 196 7.49 -2.41 18.11
C ASP A 196 7.34 -1.80 19.51
N MET A 197 8.44 -1.33 20.09
CA MET A 197 8.49 -0.74 21.44
C MET A 197 7.77 0.61 21.54
N ARG A 198 7.45 1.25 20.41
CA ARG A 198 6.68 2.51 20.37
C ARG A 198 5.22 2.28 20.72
N VAL A 199 4.70 1.07 20.46
CA VAL A 199 3.28 0.75 20.68
C VAL A 199 2.96 0.80 22.17
N LYS A 200 1.97 1.64 22.54
CA LYS A 200 1.45 1.80 23.90
C LYS A 200 0.05 1.22 24.12
N VAL A 201 -0.65 0.91 23.04
CA VAL A 201 -1.99 0.33 23.03
C VAL A 201 -2.24 -0.35 21.69
N ILE A 202 -3.07 -1.39 21.68
CA ILE A 202 -3.55 -2.03 20.45
C ILE A 202 -5.03 -1.73 20.25
N LEU A 203 -5.43 -1.21 19.08
CA LEU A 203 -6.82 -1.13 18.65
C LEU A 203 -7.15 -2.27 17.67
N VAL A 204 -7.95 -3.22 18.11
CA VAL A 204 -8.54 -4.25 17.24
C VAL A 204 -9.90 -3.76 16.78
N ASN A 205 -10.04 -3.46 15.50
CA ASN A 205 -11.30 -2.99 14.92
C ASN A 205 -11.75 -3.97 13.83
N ILE A 206 -12.70 -4.84 14.15
CA ILE A 206 -13.16 -5.88 13.24
C ILE A 206 -14.65 -5.75 12.97
N TYR A 207 -15.00 -5.78 11.68
CA TYR A 207 -16.37 -5.93 11.21
C TYR A 207 -16.58 -7.36 10.68
N GLY A 208 -17.27 -8.19 11.44
CA GLY A 208 -17.68 -9.53 11.07
C GLY A 208 -18.76 -9.51 9.99
N GLY A 209 -18.35 -9.81 8.75
CA GLY A 209 -19.27 -10.07 7.64
C GLY A 209 -19.63 -11.57 7.58
N ILE A 210 -18.80 -12.34 6.88
CA ILE A 210 -18.96 -13.80 6.74
C ILE A 210 -18.60 -14.52 8.04
N THR A 211 -17.55 -14.07 8.72
CA THR A 211 -17.09 -14.65 9.99
C THR A 211 -17.84 -14.03 11.16
N ARG A 212 -18.37 -14.86 12.06
CA ARG A 212 -19.06 -14.41 13.28
C ARG A 212 -18.07 -13.80 14.28
N CYS A 213 -18.51 -12.75 14.97
CA CYS A 213 -17.69 -12.02 15.93
C CYS A 213 -17.32 -12.82 17.17
N ASP A 214 -18.11 -13.82 17.57
CA ASP A 214 -17.77 -14.70 18.69
C ASP A 214 -16.58 -15.61 18.36
N MET A 215 -16.51 -16.17 17.15
CA MET A 215 -15.33 -16.93 16.68
C MET A 215 -14.08 -16.04 16.59
N ILE A 216 -14.25 -14.76 16.22
CA ILE A 216 -13.17 -13.78 16.19
C ILE A 216 -12.69 -13.47 17.62
N ALA A 217 -13.62 -13.26 18.55
CA ALA A 217 -13.32 -13.07 19.96
C ALA A 217 -12.53 -14.25 20.55
N GLU A 218 -12.95 -15.48 20.27
CA GLU A 218 -12.21 -16.69 20.65
C GLU A 218 -10.79 -16.69 20.07
N SER A 219 -10.63 -16.29 18.81
CA SER A 219 -9.32 -16.19 18.16
C SER A 219 -8.42 -15.13 18.80
N ILE A 220 -8.97 -13.97 19.18
CA ILE A 220 -8.27 -12.91 19.91
C ILE A 220 -7.80 -13.43 21.27
N ILE A 221 -8.70 -14.04 22.05
CA ILE A 221 -8.41 -14.56 23.40
C ILE A 221 -7.34 -15.64 23.32
N ALA A 222 -7.45 -16.57 22.37
CA ALA A 222 -6.49 -17.64 22.18
C ALA A 222 -5.10 -17.11 21.77
N ALA A 223 -5.05 -16.15 20.85
CA ALA A 223 -3.81 -15.51 20.42
C ALA A 223 -3.14 -14.72 21.54
N ALA A 224 -3.90 -13.92 22.28
CA ALA A 224 -3.41 -13.14 23.41
C ALA A 224 -2.90 -14.05 24.54
N SER A 225 -3.64 -15.12 24.86
CA SER A 225 -3.23 -16.09 25.89
C SER A 225 -1.93 -16.83 25.52
N GLU A 226 -1.75 -17.16 24.24
CA GLU A 226 -0.53 -17.83 23.75
C GLU A 226 0.71 -16.93 23.78
N LEU A 227 0.53 -15.61 23.62
CA LEU A 227 1.62 -14.64 23.78
C LEU A 227 2.02 -14.41 25.24
N GLY A 228 1.17 -14.80 26.19
CA GLY A 228 1.30 -14.45 27.59
C GLY A 228 0.70 -13.07 27.89
N PRO A 229 0.98 -12.49 29.08
CA PRO A 229 0.38 -11.23 29.48
C PRO A 229 0.74 -10.11 28.49
N LEU A 230 -0.29 -9.49 27.91
CA LEU A 230 -0.13 -8.34 27.03
C LEU A 230 0.52 -7.20 27.82
N LYS A 231 1.65 -6.68 27.30
CA LYS A 231 2.40 -5.58 27.93
C LYS A 231 1.69 -4.24 27.85
N VAL A 232 0.76 -4.11 26.91
CA VAL A 232 -0.03 -2.90 26.66
C VAL A 232 -1.52 -3.23 26.67
N PRO A 233 -2.39 -2.28 27.04
CA PRO A 233 -3.83 -2.48 26.95
C PRO A 233 -4.28 -2.70 25.50
N MET A 234 -5.41 -3.37 25.34
CA MET A 234 -6.06 -3.58 24.05
C MET A 234 -7.47 -3.01 24.07
N VAL A 235 -7.82 -2.21 23.07
CA VAL A 235 -9.21 -1.81 22.80
C VAL A 235 -9.74 -2.70 21.68
N VAL A 236 -10.89 -3.33 21.89
CA VAL A 236 -11.50 -4.21 20.90
C VAL A 236 -12.89 -3.72 20.55
N ARG A 237 -13.10 -3.49 19.26
CA ARG A 237 -14.39 -3.21 18.66
C ARG A 237 -14.75 -4.31 17.68
N LEU A 238 -15.86 -4.99 17.96
CA LEU A 238 -16.47 -5.99 17.09
C LEU A 238 -17.84 -5.52 16.65
N GLN A 239 -18.11 -5.57 15.35
CA GLN A 239 -19.44 -5.29 14.77
C GLN A 239 -19.82 -6.35 13.75
N GLY A 240 -21.12 -6.61 13.60
CA GLY A 240 -21.64 -7.66 12.70
C GLY A 240 -22.28 -8.84 13.44
N THR A 241 -22.34 -10.01 12.80
CA THR A 241 -23.05 -11.19 13.33
C THR A 241 -22.44 -11.66 14.65
N ASN A 242 -23.28 -11.82 15.68
CA ASN A 242 -22.90 -12.21 17.04
C ASN A 242 -21.89 -11.26 17.72
N SER A 243 -21.86 -9.98 17.33
CA SER A 243 -20.98 -8.97 17.93
C SER A 243 -21.17 -8.84 19.44
N GLU A 244 -22.41 -8.75 19.92
CA GLU A 244 -22.70 -8.69 21.37
C GLU A 244 -22.14 -9.89 22.13
N ALA A 245 -22.29 -11.10 21.59
CA ALA A 245 -21.76 -12.31 22.20
C ALA A 245 -20.22 -12.31 22.20
N GLY A 246 -19.58 -11.90 21.10
CA GLY A 246 -18.13 -11.78 21.02
C GLY A 246 -17.56 -10.74 21.98
N LEU A 247 -18.20 -9.56 22.07
CA LEU A 247 -17.81 -8.53 23.03
C LEU A 247 -17.96 -9.00 24.48
N LYS A 248 -19.01 -9.79 24.78
CA LYS A 248 -19.18 -10.41 26.09
C LYS A 248 -18.04 -11.40 26.41
N LEU A 249 -17.68 -12.27 25.46
CA LEU A 249 -16.56 -13.20 25.63
C LEU A 249 -15.25 -12.48 25.96
N LEU A 250 -14.98 -11.36 25.27
CA LEU A 250 -13.80 -10.54 25.51
C LEU A 250 -13.83 -9.83 26.86
N LYS A 251 -15.00 -9.37 27.31
CA LYS A 251 -15.17 -8.73 28.62
C LYS A 251 -14.95 -9.70 29.78
N ASP A 252 -15.40 -10.94 29.60
CA ASP A 252 -15.29 -12.00 30.59
C ASP A 252 -13.87 -12.61 30.61
N ALA A 253 -13.04 -12.32 29.60
CA ALA A 253 -11.64 -12.71 29.57
C ALA A 253 -10.82 -11.87 30.56
N THR A 254 -10.01 -12.52 31.39
CA THR A 254 -9.05 -11.88 32.32
C THR A 254 -7.79 -11.39 31.59
N LEU A 255 -7.99 -10.69 30.47
CA LEU A 255 -6.97 -10.09 29.63
C LEU A 255 -7.29 -8.59 29.61
N ASN A 256 -6.31 -7.70 29.75
CA ASN A 256 -6.48 -6.24 29.86
C ASN A 256 -7.11 -5.61 28.59
N ILE A 257 -8.39 -5.91 28.37
CA ILE A 257 -9.16 -5.68 27.14
C ILE A 257 -10.31 -4.73 27.47
N HIS A 258 -10.33 -3.61 26.77
CA HIS A 258 -11.38 -2.62 26.77
C HIS A 258 -12.29 -2.90 25.58
N VAL A 259 -13.52 -3.32 25.82
CA VAL A 259 -14.50 -3.58 24.75
C VAL A 259 -15.39 -2.37 24.53
N GLU A 260 -15.47 -1.90 23.28
CA GLU A 260 -16.30 -0.77 22.86
C GLU A 260 -16.91 -1.07 21.48
N ALA A 261 -18.23 -0.97 21.35
CA ALA A 261 -18.95 -1.34 20.13
C ALA A 261 -18.98 -0.19 19.11
N ASP A 262 -18.96 1.05 19.60
CA ASP A 262 -18.94 2.25 18.77
C ASP A 262 -17.53 2.54 18.25
N PHE A 263 -17.44 2.83 16.95
CA PHE A 263 -16.14 3.01 16.31
C PHE A 263 -15.44 4.29 16.82
N GLY A 264 -16.16 5.41 16.92
CA GLY A 264 -15.58 6.68 17.37
C GLY A 264 -15.07 6.58 18.80
N LYS A 265 -15.87 6.00 19.70
CA LYS A 265 -15.47 5.77 21.09
C LYS A 265 -14.30 4.81 21.23
N ALA A 266 -14.24 3.75 20.42
CA ALA A 266 -13.11 2.81 20.45
C ALA A 266 -11.79 3.51 20.06
N ALA A 267 -11.83 4.37 19.04
CA ALA A 267 -10.68 5.17 18.64
C ALA A 267 -10.27 6.19 19.72
N GLN A 268 -11.24 6.91 20.31
CA GLN A 268 -10.99 7.83 21.43
C GLN A 268 -10.37 7.13 22.64
N GLU A 269 -10.86 5.94 22.99
CA GLU A 269 -10.32 5.17 24.11
C GLU A 269 -8.90 4.69 23.83
N ALA A 270 -8.61 4.25 22.59
CA ALA A 270 -7.25 3.91 22.20
C ALA A 270 -6.31 5.12 22.34
N VAL A 271 -6.71 6.29 21.86
CA VAL A 271 -5.91 7.53 22.00
C VAL A 271 -5.67 7.86 23.47
N ARG A 272 -6.71 7.82 24.30
CA ARG A 272 -6.61 8.10 25.73
C ARG A 272 -5.63 7.15 26.44
N LEU A 273 -5.67 5.85 26.11
CA LEU A 273 -4.76 4.86 26.68
C LEU A 273 -3.32 5.04 26.19
N ALA A 274 -3.13 5.40 24.92
CA ALA A 274 -1.81 5.71 24.38
C ALA A 274 -1.15 6.89 25.11
N ASP A 275 -1.92 7.95 25.39
CA ASP A 275 -1.45 9.12 26.12
C ASP A 275 -1.04 8.80 27.56
N ILE A 276 -1.79 7.92 28.23
CA ILE A 276 -1.45 7.44 29.57
C ILE A 276 -0.15 6.64 29.53
N GLY A 277 -0.01 5.74 28.55
CA GLY A 277 1.21 4.95 28.37
C GLY A 277 2.44 5.82 28.11
N ALA A 278 2.30 6.87 27.28
CA ALA A 278 3.38 7.81 27.01
C ALA A 278 3.80 8.60 28.26
N LYS A 279 2.85 9.03 29.09
CA LYS A 279 3.12 9.77 30.34
C LYS A 279 3.73 8.90 31.44
N ALA A 280 3.51 7.59 31.41
CA ALA A 280 4.10 6.68 32.40
C ALA A 280 5.61 6.44 32.17
N GLU A 281 6.12 6.77 30.97
CA GLU A 281 7.52 6.60 30.58
C GLU A 281 8.35 7.90 30.67
N SER A 282 7.69 9.06 30.84
CA SER A 282 8.29 10.38 31.03
C SER A 282 8.52 10.71 32.50
#